data_AF-A0A0V8D6J8-F1
#
_entry.id   AF-A0A0V8D6J8-F1
#
_cell.length_a   1.000
_cell.length_b   1.000
_cell.length_c   1.000
_cell.angle_alpha   90.00
_cell.angle_beta   90.00
_cell.angle_gamma   90.00
#
_symmetry.space_group_name_H-M   'P 1'
#
loop_
_entity.id
_entity.type
_entity.pdbx_description
1 polymer ?
#
loop_
_entity_poly.entity_id
_entity_poly.type
_entity_poly.pdbx_seq_one_letter_code
_entity_poly.pdbx_strand_id
1 'polypeptide(L)' 'MLKKKALDDLQASFDSYKTDAEKTLAETQKTNAVKLALKDSGTLNSDLLFGQVNMDNVIIQDDGKVSGLDDQLATFK' A
#
# COMPACT_ATOMS: atom_id res chain seq x y z
N MET A 1 -41.64 -6.96 0.16
CA MET A 1 -40.67 -6.01 -0.44
C MET A 1 -39.58 -5.56 0.54
N LEU A 2 -39.88 -5.27 1.81
CA LEU A 2 -38.89 -4.82 2.81
C LEU A 2 -37.72 -5.81 3.05
N LYS A 3 -38.00 -7.12 3.10
CA LYS A 3 -36.95 -8.14 3.31
C LYS A 3 -35.94 -8.23 2.16
N LYS A 4 -36.38 -8.01 0.92
CA LYS A 4 -35.50 -8.04 -0.26
C LYS A 4 -34.56 -6.83 -0.23
N LYS A 5 -35.09 -5.63 0.00
CA LYS A 5 -34.29 -4.41 0.14
C LYS A 5 -33.22 -4.52 1.23
N ALA A 6 -33.58 -5.07 2.40
CA ALA A 6 -32.62 -5.25 3.48
C ALA A 6 -31.48 -6.23 3.12
N LEU A 7 -31.77 -7.27 2.32
CA LEU A 7 -30.76 -8.20 1.83
C LEU A 7 -29.86 -7.56 0.78
N ASP A 8 -30.44 -6.79 -0.15
CA ASP A 8 -29.69 -6.07 -1.18
C ASP A 8 -28.77 -5.01 -0.54
N ASP A 9 -29.25 -4.26 0.45
CA ASP A 9 -28.47 -3.27 1.21
C ASP A 9 -27.32 -3.94 2.00
N LEU A 10 -27.55 -5.13 2.56
CA LEU A 10 -26.51 -5.91 3.25
C LEU A 10 -25.43 -6.41 2.29
N GLN A 11 -25.82 -6.92 1.12
CA GLN A 11 -24.89 -7.38 0.09
C GLN A 11 -24.00 -6.22 -0.39
N ALA A 12 -24.58 -5.07 -0.69
CA ALA A 12 -23.83 -3.89 -1.09
C ALA A 12 -22.83 -3.42 -0.01
N SER A 13 -23.24 -3.46 1.26
CA SER A 13 -22.37 -3.11 2.39
C SER A 13 -21.20 -4.10 2.54
N PHE A 14 -21.48 -5.40 2.34
CA PHE A 14 -20.45 -6.44 2.38
C PHE A 14 -19.45 -6.29 1.24
N ASP A 15 -19.92 -6.06 0.01
CA ASP A 15 -19.06 -5.91 -1.16
C ASP A 15 -18.18 -4.65 -1.05
N SER A 16 -18.72 -3.54 -0.52
CA SER A 16 -17.94 -2.33 -0.20
C SER A 16 -16.88 -2.64 0.85
N TYR A 17 -17.26 -3.24 1.99
CA TYR A 17 -16.32 -3.59 3.06
C TYR A 17 -15.20 -4.48 2.56
N LYS A 18 -15.52 -5.50 1.74
CA LYS A 18 -14.53 -6.40 1.16
C LYS A 18 -13.55 -5.65 0.28
N THR A 19 -14.05 -4.81 -0.63
CA THR A 19 -13.22 -4.00 -1.54
C THR A 19 -12.32 -3.04 -0.75
N ASP A 20 -12.85 -2.37 0.25
CA ASP A 20 -12.12 -1.43 1.10
C ASP A 20 -11.06 -2.14 1.94
N ALA A 21 -11.37 -3.34 2.46
CA ALA A 21 -10.43 -4.16 3.22
C ALA A 21 -9.28 -4.65 2.33
N GLU A 22 -9.56 -5.13 1.11
CA GLU A 22 -8.56 -5.54 0.13
C GLU A 22 -7.65 -4.37 -0.26
N LYS A 23 -8.22 -3.19 -0.49
CA LYS A 23 -7.46 -1.96 -0.77
C LYS A 23 -6.57 -1.57 0.41
N THR A 24 -7.14 -1.51 1.61
CA THR A 24 -6.40 -1.14 2.84
C THR A 24 -5.26 -2.12 3.10
N LEU A 25 -5.49 -3.42 2.88
CA LEU A 25 -4.47 -4.45 3.02
C LEU A 25 -3.32 -4.23 2.03
N ALA A 26 -3.63 -4.00 0.75
CA ALA A 26 -2.63 -3.75 -0.28
C ALA A 26 -1.81 -2.48 0.01
N GLU A 27 -2.49 -1.39 0.41
CA GLU A 27 -1.83 -0.13 0.81
C GLU A 27 -0.92 -0.30 2.02
N THR A 28 -1.36 -1.08 3.02
CA THR A 28 -0.58 -1.38 4.23
C THR A 28 0.65 -2.22 3.89
N GLN A 29 0.49 -3.27 3.07
CA GLN A 29 1.61 -4.10 2.60
C GLN A 29 2.64 -3.25 1.86
N LYS A 30 2.20 -2.37 0.96
CA LYS A 30 3.07 -1.47 0.20
C LYS A 30 3.81 -0.50 1.09
N THR A 31 3.10 0.14 2.01
CA THR A 31 3.68 1.06 3.00
C THR A 31 4.77 0.38 3.82
N ASN A 32 4.49 -0.82 4.32
CA ASN A 32 5.43 -1.56 5.16
C ASN A 32 6.65 -2.04 4.37
N ALA A 33 6.45 -2.55 3.15
CA ALA A 33 7.54 -2.98 2.29
C ALA A 33 8.49 -1.81 1.96
N VAL A 34 7.96 -0.62 1.65
CA VAL A 34 8.78 0.57 1.40
C VAL A 34 9.53 1.01 2.65
N LYS A 35 8.86 1.09 3.81
CA LYS A 35 9.52 1.44 5.07
C LYS A 35 10.66 0.48 5.42
N LEU A 36 10.46 -0.82 5.20
CA LEU A 36 11.50 -1.83 5.39
C LEU A 36 12.68 -1.60 4.44
N ALA A 37 12.41 -1.43 3.14
CA ALA A 37 13.47 -1.19 2.16
C ALA A 37 14.23 0.13 2.40
N LEU A 38 13.55 1.19 2.83
CA LEU A 38 14.18 2.44 3.25
C LEU A 38 15.08 2.25 4.47
N LYS A 39 14.62 1.49 5.48
CA LYS A 39 15.42 1.16 6.65
C LYS A 39 16.67 0.35 6.27
N ASP A 40 16.52 -0.60 5.35
CA ASP A 40 17.61 -1.47 4.90
C ASP A 40 18.61 -0.74 3.98
N SER A 41 18.19 0.36 3.33
CA SER A 41 19.06 1.21 2.49
C SER A 41 20.17 1.94 3.26
N GLY A 42 20.12 1.95 4.59
CA GLY A 42 21.10 2.64 5.44
C GLY A 42 20.98 4.18 5.41
N THR A 43 19.83 4.71 4.99
CA THR A 43 19.57 6.15 4.98
C THR A 43 19.39 6.71 6.40
N LEU A 44 20.02 7.86 6.68
CA LEU A 44 20.04 8.47 8.02
C LEU A 44 18.66 8.96 8.50
N ASN A 45 17.71 9.20 7.58
CA ASN A 45 16.37 9.68 7.92
C ASN A 45 15.30 9.02 7.03
N SER A 46 15.03 7.74 7.31
CA SER A 46 14.07 6.94 6.54
C SER A 46 12.65 7.51 6.55
N ASP A 47 12.23 8.18 7.62
CA ASP A 47 10.90 8.79 7.73
C ASP A 47 10.73 10.01 6.81
N LEU A 48 11.77 10.85 6.71
CA LEU A 48 11.78 11.97 5.78
C LEU A 48 11.74 11.49 4.33
N LEU A 49 12.55 10.49 3.99
CA LEU A 49 12.61 9.93 2.65
C LEU A 49 11.30 9.22 2.28
N PHE A 50 10.67 8.52 3.23
CA PHE A 50 9.37 7.88 3.00
C PHE A 50 8.32 8.88 2.49
N GLY A 51 8.28 10.10 3.05
CA GLY A 51 7.39 11.16 2.58
C GLY A 51 7.72 11.71 1.18
N GLN A 52 8.91 11.43 0.66
CA GLN A 52 9.38 11.87 -0.66
C GLN A 52 9.30 10.75 -1.72
N VAL A 53 9.07 9.51 -1.32
CA VAL A 53 8.90 8.38 -2.24
C VAL A 53 7.61 8.56 -3.04
N ASN A 54 7.74 8.52 -4.37
CA ASN A 54 6.61 8.33 -5.25
C ASN A 54 6.15 6.87 -5.17
N MET A 55 5.11 6.65 -4.37
CA MET A 55 4.53 5.33 -4.15
C MET A 55 3.95 4.73 -5.42
N ASP A 56 3.52 5.50 -6.42
CA ASP A 56 2.98 4.93 -7.68
C ASP A 56 4.07 4.24 -8.51
N ASN A 57 5.33 4.67 -8.36
CA ASN A 57 6.48 4.07 -9.02
C ASN A 57 7.12 2.91 -8.23
N VAL A 58 6.52 2.55 -7.09
CA VAL A 58 6.94 1.43 -6.24
C VAL A 58 6.10 0.21 -6.56
N ILE A 59 6.76 -0.89 -6.91
CA ILE A 59 6.11 -2.19 -7.17
C ILE A 59 6.61 -3.20 -6.14
N ILE A 60 5.67 -3.88 -5.45
CA ILE A 60 5.99 -5.06 -4.64
C ILE A 60 6.04 -6.26 -5.59
N GLN A 61 7.16 -6.95 -5.61
CA GLN A 61 7.35 -8.18 -6.37
C GLN A 61 6.79 -9.39 -5.60
N ASP A 62 6.60 -10.51 -6.29
CA ASP A 62 6.06 -11.73 -5.69
C ASP A 62 6.93 -12.29 -4.55
N ASP A 63 8.22 -11.94 -4.50
CA ASP A 63 9.14 -12.31 -3.43
C ASP A 63 9.10 -11.36 -2.21
N GLY A 64 8.19 -10.37 -2.24
CA GLY A 64 8.03 -9.36 -1.19
C GLY A 64 9.03 -8.22 -1.24
N LYS A 65 9.96 -8.20 -2.22
CA LYS A 65 10.87 -7.06 -2.41
C LYS A 65 10.20 -5.92 -3.14
N VAL A 66 10.78 -4.74 -2.97
CA VAL A 66 10.35 -3.51 -3.61
C VAL A 66 11.27 -3.20 -4.78
N SER A 67 10.70 -2.94 -5.96
CA SER A 67 11.42 -2.34 -7.10
C SER A 67 11.01 -0.90 -7.34
N GLY A 68 11.89 -0.13 -8.00
CA GLY A 68 11.70 1.29 -8.32
C GLY A 68 12.01 2.24 -7.16
N LEU A 69 12.38 1.71 -5.98
CA LEU A 69 12.80 2.51 -4.84
C LEU A 69 14.26 2.95 -4.94
N ASP A 70 15.16 2.06 -5.39
CA ASP A 70 16.59 2.36 -5.50
C ASP A 70 16.88 3.53 -6.45
N ASP A 71 16.15 3.59 -7.57
CA ASP A 71 16.25 4.69 -8.55
C ASP A 71 15.83 6.02 -7.92
N GLN A 72 14.78 6.01 -7.09
CA GLN A 72 14.33 7.21 -6.38
C GLN A 72 15.34 7.62 -5.30
N LEU A 73 15.89 6.66 -4.56
CA LEU A 73 16.92 6.93 -3.56
C LEU A 73 18.20 7.52 -4.15
N ALA A 74 18.56 7.14 -5.38
CA ALA A 74 19.67 7.74 -6.10
C ALA A 74 19.45 9.23 -6.41
N THR A 75 18.20 9.69 -6.53
CA THR A 75 17.88 11.12 -6.76
C THR A 75 17.98 11.99 -5.51
N PHE A 76 18.01 11.37 -4.32
CA PHE A 76 18.10 12.08 -3.03
C PHE A 76 19.54 12.22 -2.50
N LYS A 77 20.53 11.61 -3.16
CA LYS A 77 21.96 11.69 -2.84
C LYS A 77 22.64 12.83 -3.61
#